data_AF-A0A351QZT6-F1
#
_entry.id   AF-A0A351QZT6-F1
#
_cell.length_a   1.000
_cell.length_b   1.000
_cell.length_c   1.000
_cell.angle_alpha   90.00
_cell.angle_beta   90.00
_cell.angle_gamma   90.00
#
_symmetry.space_group_name_H-M   'P 1'
#
loop_
_entity.id
_entity.type
_entity.pdbx_description
1 polymer ?
#
loop_
_entity_poly.entity_id
_entity_poly.type
_entity_poly.pdbx_seq_one_letter_code
_entity_poly.pdbx_strand_id
1 'polypeptide(L)'
;FINSKFKFTIRTKFRMDYSIEDAAINAITYGFLYQITAFISTILNLFFKVKNFTPTINIKYNENFFKFESTSIIFINIVKIIYMVIVIFYHLIKVRK
;
A
#
# COMPACT_ATOMS: atom_id res chain seq x y z
N PHE A 1 -16.99 2.04 7.97
CA PHE A 1 -15.60 1.59 7.82
C PHE A 1 -14.58 2.72 7.56
N ILE A 2 -14.92 3.74 6.75
CA ILE A 2 -13.97 4.75 6.25
C ILE A 2 -13.36 5.67 7.33
N ASN A 3 -14.02 5.87 8.49
CA ASN A 3 -13.51 6.74 9.56
C ASN A 3 -13.62 6.11 10.96
N SER A 4 -13.32 4.81 11.10
CA SER A 4 -13.38 4.16 12.41
C SER A 4 -12.05 4.33 13.17
N LYS A 5 -12.15 4.59 14.49
CA LYS A 5 -11.00 4.65 15.43
C LYS A 5 -10.18 3.34 15.49
N PHE A 6 -10.65 2.30 14.81
CA PHE A 6 -10.18 0.92 14.88
C PHE A 6 -9.34 0.49 13.68
N LYS A 7 -8.98 1.38 12.75
CA LYS A 7 -8.05 1.04 11.66
C LYS A 7 -6.73 0.49 12.23
N PHE A 8 -6.26 -0.62 11.66
CA PHE A 8 -4.92 -1.13 11.95
C PHE A 8 -3.88 -0.16 11.40
N THR A 9 -2.73 -0.09 12.07
CA THR A 9 -1.63 0.74 11.60
C THR A 9 -0.71 -0.10 10.74
N ILE A 10 -0.40 0.38 9.54
CA ILE A 10 0.51 -0.30 8.61
C ILE A 10 1.72 0.58 8.33
N ARG A 11 2.88 -0.06 8.21
CA ARG A 11 4.09 0.53 7.63
C ARG A 11 4.45 -0.28 6.41
N THR A 12 4.55 0.37 5.27
CA THR A 12 4.79 -0.29 3.98
C THR A 12 6.00 0.35 3.34
N LYS A 13 7.00 -0.46 3.04
CA LYS A 13 8.13 -0.11 2.18
C LYS A 13 7.89 -0.74 0.82
N PHE A 14 7.95 0.09 -0.21
CA PHE A 14 7.77 -0.33 -1.58
C PHE A 14 9.06 -0.05 -2.32
N ARG A 15 9.63 -1.04 -2.98
CA ARG A 15 10.85 -0.90 -3.77
C ARG A 15 10.64 -1.51 -5.14
N MET A 16 10.93 -0.73 -6.17
CA MET A 16 10.84 -1.13 -7.55
C MET A 16 12.15 -0.73 -8.24
N ASP A 17 12.85 -1.71 -8.79
CA ASP A 17 14.04 -1.49 -9.59
C ASP A 17 13.69 -1.90 -11.03
N TYR A 18 13.88 -1.02 -12.01
CA TYR A 18 13.60 -1.32 -13.42
C TYR A 18 14.65 -0.73 -14.35
N SER A 19 14.72 -1.23 -15.58
CA SER A 19 15.66 -0.80 -16.62
C SER A 19 14.96 -0.78 -17.97
N ILE A 20 15.06 0.35 -18.67
CA ILE A 20 14.64 0.50 -20.07
C ILE A 20 15.83 1.12 -20.82
N GLU A 21 16.02 0.71 -22.06
CA GLU A 21 17.16 1.18 -22.87
C GLU A 21 16.98 2.64 -23.32
N ASP A 22 15.75 3.01 -23.66
CA ASP A 22 15.40 4.38 -24.07
C ASP A 22 15.23 5.30 -22.84
N ALA A 23 16.01 6.38 -22.82
CA ALA A 23 16.00 7.38 -21.75
C ALA A 23 14.67 8.17 -21.66
N ALA A 24 14.03 8.46 -22.79
CA ALA A 24 12.76 9.18 -22.81
C ALA A 24 11.65 8.31 -22.24
N ILE A 25 11.59 7.04 -22.65
CA ILE A 25 10.63 6.07 -22.11
C ILE A 25 10.89 5.84 -20.62
N ASN A 26 12.14 5.75 -20.18
CA ASN A 26 12.50 5.66 -18.77
C ASN A 26 11.95 6.82 -17.94
N ALA A 27 12.12 8.06 -18.40
CA ALA A 27 11.68 9.25 -17.68
C ALA A 27 10.14 9.30 -17.57
N ILE A 28 9.43 8.98 -18.65
CA ILE A 28 7.96 8.90 -18.65
C ILE A 28 7.48 7.82 -17.68
N THR A 29 8.11 6.64 -17.76
CA THR A 29 7.78 5.49 -16.89
C THR A 29 8.03 5.84 -15.42
N TYR A 30 9.15 6.52 -15.11
CA TYR A 30 9.46 6.97 -13.76
C TYR A 30 8.37 7.90 -13.20
N GLY A 31 7.96 8.90 -13.99
CA GLY A 31 6.90 9.83 -13.62
C GLY A 31 5.55 9.15 -13.39
N PHE A 32 5.19 8.18 -14.24
CA PHE A 32 3.97 7.39 -14.07
C PHE A 32 4.03 6.50 -12.83
N LEU A 33 5.14 5.78 -12.62
CA LEU A 33 5.32 4.92 -11.46
C LEU A 33 5.26 5.71 -10.16
N TYR A 34 5.85 6.91 -10.12
CA TYR A 34 5.77 7.77 -8.95
C TYR A 34 4.32 8.15 -8.61
N GLN A 35 3.52 8.55 -9.61
CA GLN A 35 2.09 8.83 -9.43
C GLN A 35 1.30 7.59 -8.98
N ILE A 36 1.58 6.43 -9.55
CA ILE A 36 0.95 5.16 -9.14
C ILE A 36 1.25 4.87 -7.67
N THR A 37 2.49 5.08 -7.20
CA THR A 37 2.81 4.86 -5.78
C THR A 37 2.06 5.82 -4.85
N ALA A 38 1.87 7.09 -5.24
CA ALA A 38 1.05 8.03 -4.48
C ALA A 38 -0.43 7.58 -4.43
N PHE A 39 -0.97 7.10 -5.55
CA PHE A 39 -2.33 6.56 -5.62
C PHE A 39 -2.50 5.32 -4.73
N ILE A 40 -1.55 4.38 -4.79
CA ILE A 40 -1.52 3.20 -3.91
C ILE A 40 -1.50 3.62 -2.43
N SER A 41 -0.71 4.63 -2.07
CA SER A 41 -0.65 5.14 -0.69
C SER A 41 -2.01 5.67 -0.20
N THR A 42 -2.77 6.31 -1.10
CA THR A 42 -4.10 6.86 -0.80
C THR A 42 -5.11 5.75 -0.59
N ILE A 43 -5.11 4.73 -1.44
CA ILE A 43 -5.95 3.53 -1.27
C ILE A 43 -5.61 2.83 0.04
N LEU A 44 -4.32 2.64 0.35
CA LEU A 44 -3.89 2.03 1.61
C LEU A 44 -4.37 2.83 2.82
N ASN A 45 -4.36 4.16 2.75
CA ASN A 45 -4.82 5.03 3.83
C ASN A 45 -6.36 5.02 4.02
N LEU A 46 -7.11 4.62 2.98
CA LEU A 46 -8.55 4.41 3.08
C LEU A 46 -8.87 3.27 4.06
N PHE A 47 -8.14 2.15 3.97
CA PHE A 47 -8.39 0.95 4.77
C PHE A 47 -7.60 0.92 6.08
N PHE A 48 -6.35 1.38 6.05
CA PHE A 48 -5.41 1.31 7.17
C PHE A 48 -4.95 2.71 7.57
N LYS A 49 -4.44 2.84 8.80
CA LYS A 49 -3.68 4.02 9.19
C LYS A 49 -2.24 3.83 8.70
N VAL A 50 -1.92 4.38 7.54
CA VAL A 50 -0.58 4.29 6.95
C VAL A 50 0.33 5.28 7.67
N LYS A 51 1.31 4.80 8.44
CA LYS A 51 2.20 5.68 9.21
C LYS A 51 3.46 6.06 8.42
N ASN A 52 4.05 5.07 7.74
CA ASN A 52 5.25 5.25 6.93
C ASN A 52 5.05 4.51 5.60
N PHE A 53 4.85 5.26 4.52
CA PHE A 53 4.86 4.75 3.15
C PHE A 53 6.07 5.34 2.43
N THR A 54 7.08 4.54 2.16
CA THR A 54 8.32 4.99 1.51
C THR A 54 8.48 4.22 0.20
N PRO A 55 8.01 4.78 -0.93
CA PRO A 55 8.27 4.22 -2.24
C PRO A 55 9.70 4.56 -2.67
N THR A 56 10.44 3.56 -3.11
CA THR A 56 11.76 3.69 -3.71
C THR A 56 11.68 3.13 -5.12
N ILE A 57 11.89 3.98 -6.11
CA ILE A 57 11.92 3.57 -7.52
C ILE A 57 13.33 3.86 -8.02
N ASN A 58 14.08 2.82 -8.38
CA ASN A 58 15.42 2.97 -8.93
C ASN A 58 15.44 2.57 -10.40
N ILE A 59 16.12 3.39 -11.20
CA ILE A 59 16.42 3.05 -12.59
C ILE A 59 17.79 2.39 -12.58
N LYS A 60 17.88 1.15 -13.05
CA LYS A 60 19.14 0.49 -13.36
C LYS A 60 19.38 0.64 -14.85
N TYR A 61 20.61 0.96 -15.21
CA TYR A 61 21.06 0.94 -16.60
C TYR A 61 22.02 -0.25 -16.70
N ASN A 62 22.03 -0.94 -17.84
CA ASN A 62 22.97 -2.02 -18.21
C ASN A 62 22.48 -3.48 -18.10
N GLU A 63 21.27 -3.75 -17.60
CA GLU A 63 20.65 -5.09 -17.63
C GLU A 63 19.13 -4.97 -17.84
N ASN A 64 18.50 -5.86 -18.63
CA ASN A 64 17.04 -5.97 -18.69
C ASN A 64 16.55 -6.59 -17.37
N PHE A 65 16.30 -5.74 -16.39
CA PHE A 65 16.02 -6.13 -15.02
C PHE A 65 14.78 -5.42 -14.50
N PHE A 66 13.79 -6.19 -14.08
CA PHE A 66 12.61 -5.69 -13.37
C PHE A 66 12.49 -6.45 -12.04
N LYS A 67 12.62 -5.73 -10.92
CA LYS A 67 12.48 -6.29 -9.58
C LYS A 67 11.48 -5.48 -8.79
N PHE A 68 10.54 -6.20 -8.21
CA PHE A 68 9.51 -5.66 -7.34
C PHE A 68 9.67 -6.26 -5.94
N GLU A 69 9.77 -5.39 -4.94
CA GLU A 69 9.85 -5.77 -3.53
C GLU A 69 8.85 -4.93 -2.72
N SER A 70 8.03 -5.61 -1.92
CA SER A 70 7.12 -4.97 -0.99
C SER A 70 7.30 -5.58 0.38
N THR A 71 7.60 -4.75 1.38
CA THR A 71 7.71 -5.17 2.77
C THR A 71 6.69 -4.38 3.59
N SER A 72 5.76 -5.08 4.22
CA SER A 72 4.73 -4.46 5.05
C SER A 72 4.73 -5.03 6.46
N ILE A 73 4.62 -4.15 7.45
CA ILE A 73 4.49 -4.48 8.86
C ILE A 73 3.15 -3.94 9.35
N ILE A 74 2.28 -4.84 9.80
CA ILE A 74 0.95 -4.50 10.32
C ILE A 74 1.02 -4.54 11.85
N PHE A 75 0.72 -3.42 12.48
CA PHE A 75 0.61 -3.31 13.93
C PHE A 75 -0.82 -3.61 14.35
N ILE A 76 -1.00 -4.81 14.90
CA ILE A 76 -2.28 -5.34 15.34
C ILE A 76 -2.33 -5.29 16.85
N ASN A 77 -3.47 -4.83 17.40
CA ASN A 77 -3.77 -4.91 18.81
C ASN A 77 -4.97 -5.85 18.99
N ILE A 78 -4.88 -6.81 19.91
CA ILE A 78 -5.93 -7.81 20.18
C ILE A 78 -7.29 -7.14 20.46
N VAL A 79 -7.31 -6.02 21.19
CA VAL A 79 -8.54 -5.26 21.48
C VAL A 79 -9.18 -4.74 20.19
N LYS A 80 -8.36 -4.25 19.25
CA LYS A 80 -8.85 -3.77 17.95
C LYS A 80 -9.37 -4.92 17.08
N ILE A 81 -8.76 -6.10 17.16
CA ILE A 81 -9.25 -7.31 16.47
C ILE A 81 -10.64 -7.68 16.97
N ILE A 82 -10.80 -7.83 18.29
CA ILE A 82 -12.08 -8.20 18.91
C ILE A 82 -13.17 -7.23 18.48
N TYR A 83 -12.88 -5.92 18.52
CA TYR A 83 -13.86 -4.91 18.10
C TYR A 83 -14.22 -5.01 16.62
N MET A 84 -13.24 -5.21 15.73
CA MET A 84 -13.53 -5.42 14.30
C MET A 84 -14.43 -6.63 14.07
N VAL A 85 -14.16 -7.75 14.75
CA VAL A 85 -14.97 -8.97 14.63
C VAL A 85 -16.40 -8.70 15.08
N ILE A 86 -16.60 -8.02 16.21
CA ILE A 86 -17.94 -7.65 16.70
C ILE A 86 -18.69 -6.76 15.69
N VAL A 87 -18.01 -5.75 15.13
CA VAL A 87 -18.62 -4.84 14.14
C VAL A 87 -19.02 -5.59 12.87
N ILE A 88 -18.15 -6.44 12.35
CA ILE A 88 -18.43 -7.25 11.15
C ILE A 88 -19.61 -8.18 11.44
N PHE A 89 -19.61 -8.86 12.58
CA PHE A 89 -20.68 -9.78 12.98
C PHE A 89 -22.02 -9.06 13.12
N TYR A 90 -22.04 -7.90 13.79
CA TYR A 90 -23.25 -7.07 13.92
C TYR A 90 -23.77 -6.60 12.56
N HIS A 91 -22.88 -6.16 11.66
CA HIS A 91 -23.26 -5.73 10.32
C HIS A 91 -23.83 -6.89 9.48
N LEU A 92 -23.23 -8.07 9.55
CA LEU A 92 -23.71 -9.26 8.85
C LEU A 92 -25.10 -9.70 9.33
N ILE A 93 -25.35 -9.63 10.64
CA ILE A 93 -26.67 -9.92 11.21
C ILE A 93 -27.71 -8.88 10.77
N LYS A 94 -27.34 -7.59 10.78
CA LYS A 94 -28.26 -6.50 10.39
C LYS A 94 -28.63 -6.54 8.90
N VAL A 95 -27.72 -6.93 8.02
CA VAL A 95 -28.00 -7.07 6.57
C VAL A 95 -28.91 -8.27 6.28
N ARG A 96 -28.90 -9.28 7.16
CA ARG A 96 -29.71 -10.51 6.98
C ARG A 96 -31.12 -10.39 7.56
N LYS A 97 -31.45 -9.28 8.23
CA LYS A 97 -32.76 -8.99 8.82
C LYS A 97 -33.46 -7.91 8.01
#